data_AF-A0AAN7ZRJ3-F1
#
_entry.id   AF-A0AAN7ZRJ3-F1
#
_cell.length_a   1.000
_cell.length_b   1.000
_cell.length_c   1.000
_cell.angle_alpha   90.00
_cell.angle_beta   90.00
_cell.angle_gamma   90.00
#
_symmetry.space_group_name_H-M   'P 1'
#
loop_
_entity.id
_entity.type
_entity.pdbx_description
1 polymer ?
#
loop_
_entity_poly.entity_id
_entity_poly.type
_entity_poly.pdbx_seq_one_letter_code
_entity_poly.pdbx_strand_id
1 'polypeptide(L)'
;MEKHNAAVLDETLMTVALVDLLAYSMKDSHAEGGNVPSLWGTTHSGGVVAVLRARPPDHRISEITRAIRLFMYGSTCFNPIGLGIPSPVDDLPQWWRVEPVGLSVLSNTIRILEKLRLQIEVRTPRLVVYVRKLRSNTRLDPGLAMDAVQLARELLALQDVHAEADLIRGFASTPTTDQADRAILPAFWQFPNAIEVTTAILYWEFRLLVLNNVLELARMVTSFDEDLLDLRANQSQLIMQLLAAWQWGQQQGVYVSVHLAAAYVVVWAGLLRREVLNGVPVADVKRWLLPKIKHPLLEWTTDATEIAAEHAAEVLVGGPLPGRG
;
A
#
# COMPACT_ATOMS: atom_id res chain seq x y z
N MET A 1 9.69 -21.53 32.22
CA MET A 1 9.52 -20.07 32.44
C MET A 1 9.24 -19.32 31.13
N GLU A 2 9.88 -19.66 30.00
CA GLU A 2 9.68 -18.97 28.70
C GLU A 2 8.27 -19.07 28.09
N LYS A 3 7.58 -20.21 28.25
CA LYS A 3 6.21 -20.39 27.68
C LYS A 3 5.16 -19.45 28.29
N HIS A 4 5.37 -18.98 29.52
CA HIS A 4 4.40 -18.10 30.19
C HIS A 4 4.51 -16.65 29.69
N ASN A 5 5.72 -16.18 29.34
CA ASN A 5 5.92 -14.84 28.80
C ASN A 5 5.38 -14.65 27.38
N ALA A 6 5.40 -15.71 26.55
CA ALA A 6 4.90 -15.62 25.18
C ALA A 6 3.36 -15.47 25.10
N ALA A 7 2.63 -16.19 25.95
CA ALA A 7 1.16 -16.12 25.99
C ALA A 7 0.66 -14.73 26.41
N VAL A 8 1.31 -14.13 27.41
CA VAL A 8 0.97 -12.77 27.91
C VAL A 8 1.14 -11.70 26.83
N LEU A 9 2.12 -11.85 25.94
CA LEU A 9 2.37 -10.89 24.85
C LEU A 9 1.37 -11.02 23.69
N ASP A 10 0.85 -12.21 23.43
CA ASP A 10 -0.20 -12.44 22.43
C ASP A 10 -1.57 -11.98 22.93
N GLU A 11 -1.89 -12.24 24.20
CA GLU A 11 -3.10 -11.71 24.83
C GLU A 11 -3.10 -10.18 24.82
N THR A 12 -1.99 -9.55 25.22
CA THR A 12 -1.83 -8.09 25.17
C THR A 12 -2.01 -7.56 23.74
N LEU A 13 -1.39 -8.21 22.75
CA LEU A 13 -1.51 -7.81 21.34
C LEU A 13 -2.96 -7.91 20.86
N MET A 14 -3.65 -9.00 21.19
CA MET A 14 -5.05 -9.22 20.85
C MET A 14 -5.95 -8.17 21.53
N THR A 15 -5.74 -7.87 22.81
CA THR A 15 -6.50 -6.83 23.52
C THR A 15 -6.33 -5.48 22.84
N VAL A 16 -5.11 -5.07 22.54
CA VAL A 16 -4.86 -3.77 21.89
C VAL A 16 -5.47 -3.73 20.48
N ALA A 17 -5.36 -4.82 19.71
CA ALA A 17 -5.95 -4.91 18.38
C ALA A 17 -7.49 -4.89 18.41
N LEU A 18 -8.12 -5.55 19.40
CA LEU A 18 -9.57 -5.51 19.59
C LEU A 18 -10.04 -4.12 20.02
N VAL A 19 -9.28 -3.42 20.87
CA VAL A 19 -9.59 -2.04 21.25
C VAL A 19 -9.47 -1.10 20.04
N ASP A 20 -8.45 -1.29 19.20
CA ASP A 20 -8.31 -0.54 17.93
C ASP A 20 -9.52 -0.77 17.02
N LEU A 21 -9.92 -2.03 16.83
CA LEU A 21 -11.09 -2.40 16.03
C LEU A 21 -12.41 -1.87 16.61
N LEU A 22 -12.57 -1.89 17.94
CA LEU A 22 -13.74 -1.34 18.61
C LEU A 22 -13.78 0.18 18.46
N ALA A 23 -12.65 0.87 18.63
CA ALA A 23 -12.55 2.31 18.43
C ALA A 23 -12.91 2.69 16.98
N TYR A 24 -12.47 1.89 16.01
CA TYR A 24 -12.84 2.04 14.61
C TYR A 24 -14.35 1.84 14.40
N SER A 25 -14.93 0.75 14.93
CA SER A 25 -16.36 0.42 14.78
C SER A 25 -17.29 1.41 15.48
N MET A 26 -16.89 1.96 16.63
CA MET A 26 -17.71 2.93 17.38
C MET A 26 -17.74 4.32 16.72
N LYS A 27 -16.82 4.59 15.79
CA LYS A 27 -16.76 5.86 15.07
C LYS A 27 -17.97 6.07 14.16
N ASP A 28 -18.43 5.00 13.52
CA ASP A 28 -19.61 5.01 12.66
C ASP A 28 -20.91 5.33 13.44
N SER A 29 -20.98 4.96 14.72
CA SER A 29 -22.15 5.23 15.58
C SER A 29 -22.25 6.67 16.12
N HIS A 30 -21.20 7.50 15.96
CA HIS A 30 -21.16 8.87 16.47
C HIS A 30 -21.10 9.95 15.36
N ALA A 31 -21.22 9.57 14.09
CA ALA A 31 -21.16 10.49 12.95
C ALA A 31 -22.33 11.50 12.87
N GLU A 32 -23.31 11.47 13.79
CA GLU A 32 -24.39 12.47 13.83
C GLU A 32 -24.04 13.76 14.60
N GLY A 33 -22.84 13.91 15.19
CA GLY A 33 -22.57 15.07 16.03
C GLY A 33 -21.11 15.43 16.29
N GLY A 34 -20.38 15.85 15.26
CA GLY A 34 -19.18 16.67 15.42
C GLY A 34 -17.86 16.03 14.97
N ASN A 35 -17.02 16.84 14.32
CA ASN A 35 -15.65 16.53 13.92
C ASN A 35 -14.75 16.25 15.13
N VAL A 36 -14.78 15.03 15.68
CA VAL A 36 -13.74 14.58 16.60
C VAL A 36 -12.51 14.19 15.75
N PRO A 37 -11.34 14.82 15.95
CA PRO A 37 -10.14 14.54 15.16
C PRO A 37 -9.77 13.04 15.20
N SER A 38 -9.27 12.53 14.06
CA SER A 38 -8.87 11.14 13.79
C SER A 38 -7.74 10.55 14.67
N LEU A 39 -7.36 11.25 15.75
CA LEU A 39 -6.32 10.86 16.71
C LEU A 39 -6.56 9.48 17.35
N TRP A 40 -7.81 9.02 17.44
CA TRP A 40 -8.17 7.73 18.04
C TRP A 40 -7.59 6.54 17.27
N GLY A 41 -7.71 6.51 15.94
CA GLY A 41 -7.16 5.43 15.11
C GLY A 41 -5.62 5.42 15.10
N THR A 42 -4.97 6.57 15.24
CA THR A 42 -3.50 6.66 15.30
C THR A 42 -2.92 6.23 16.65
N THR A 43 -3.69 6.36 17.74
CA THR A 43 -3.20 6.04 19.09
C THR A 43 -3.20 4.53 19.34
N HIS A 44 -4.26 3.84 18.91
CA HIS A 44 -4.40 2.39 19.12
C HIS A 44 -3.51 1.57 18.17
N SER A 45 -3.43 1.97 16.89
CA SER A 45 -2.43 1.42 15.96
C SER A 45 -0.98 1.58 16.45
N GLY A 46 -0.65 2.72 17.05
CA GLY A 46 0.63 2.96 17.73
C GLY A 46 0.89 1.98 18.89
N GLY A 47 -0.15 1.63 19.65
CA GLY A 47 -0.09 0.61 20.70
C GLY A 47 0.25 -0.78 20.16
N VAL A 48 -0.38 -1.20 19.06
CA VAL A 48 -0.08 -2.49 18.41
C VAL A 48 1.39 -2.53 17.97
N VAL A 49 1.87 -1.47 17.31
CA VAL A 49 3.28 -1.34 16.90
C VAL A 49 4.23 -1.39 18.11
N ALA A 50 3.90 -0.71 19.21
CA ALA A 50 4.72 -0.72 20.42
C ALA A 50 4.84 -2.14 21.01
N VAL A 51 3.75 -2.90 21.05
CA VAL A 51 3.76 -4.30 21.49
C VAL A 51 4.62 -5.16 20.56
N LEU A 52 4.54 -4.97 19.24
CA LEU A 52 5.39 -5.69 18.29
C LEU A 52 6.88 -5.36 18.46
N ARG A 53 7.24 -4.09 18.66
CA ARG A 53 8.63 -3.67 18.90
C ARG A 53 9.18 -4.15 20.24
N ALA A 54 8.33 -4.30 21.26
CA ALA A 54 8.74 -4.79 22.58
C ALA A 54 9.04 -6.29 22.60
N ARG A 55 8.69 -7.04 21.54
CA ARG A 55 8.97 -8.47 21.46
C ARG A 55 10.47 -8.73 21.25
N PRO A 56 11.06 -9.72 21.98
CA PRO A 56 12.42 -10.17 21.74
C PRO A 56 12.65 -10.60 20.27
N PRO A 57 13.85 -10.42 19.71
CA PRO A 57 14.14 -10.81 18.32
C PRO A 57 13.97 -12.31 18.02
N ASP A 58 14.16 -13.15 19.02
CA ASP A 58 14.02 -14.61 18.97
C ASP A 58 12.59 -15.10 19.29
N HIS A 59 11.67 -14.17 19.56
CA HIS A 59 10.30 -14.50 19.88
C HIS A 59 9.60 -15.20 18.71
N ARG A 60 9.08 -16.41 18.97
CA ARG A 60 8.31 -17.16 17.99
C ARG A 60 7.02 -16.42 17.64
N ILE A 61 6.90 -15.99 16.38
CA ILE A 61 5.70 -15.30 15.87
C ILE A 61 4.52 -16.29 15.81
N SER A 62 3.48 -16.01 16.58
CA SER A 62 2.24 -16.79 16.60
C SER A 62 1.33 -16.50 15.40
N GLU A 63 0.33 -17.34 15.19
CA GLU A 63 -0.64 -17.15 14.10
C GLU A 63 -1.47 -15.88 14.27
N ILE A 64 -1.88 -15.57 15.50
CA ILE A 64 -2.62 -14.33 15.79
C ILE A 64 -1.76 -13.09 15.52
N THR A 65 -0.47 -13.15 15.83
CA THR A 65 0.47 -12.06 15.52
C THR A 65 0.59 -11.85 14.01
N ARG A 66 0.68 -12.94 13.24
CA ARG A 66 0.68 -12.88 11.76
C ARG A 66 -0.62 -12.28 11.23
N ALA A 67 -1.76 -12.69 11.80
CA ALA A 67 -3.07 -12.17 11.43
C ALA A 67 -3.16 -10.66 11.67
N ILE A 68 -2.79 -10.20 12.87
CA ILE A 68 -2.81 -8.78 13.22
C ILE A 68 -1.87 -8.00 12.31
N ARG A 69 -0.66 -8.50 12.08
CA ARG A 69 0.31 -7.86 11.18
C ARG A 69 -0.25 -7.67 9.76
N LEU A 70 -1.03 -8.62 9.24
CA LEU A 70 -1.64 -8.55 7.91
C LEU A 70 -2.48 -7.27 7.70
N PHE A 71 -3.19 -6.83 8.76
CA PHE A 71 -4.11 -5.70 8.75
C PHE A 71 -3.45 -4.36 9.11
N MET A 72 -2.17 -4.36 9.50
CA MET A 72 -1.48 -3.18 10.00
C MET A 72 -0.86 -2.27 8.93
N TYR A 73 -1.11 -2.51 7.65
CA TYR A 73 -0.44 -1.79 6.56
C TYR A 73 -0.58 -0.26 6.61
N GLY A 74 -1.70 0.25 7.13
CA GLY A 74 -1.86 1.68 7.41
C GLY A 74 -0.80 2.21 8.38
N SER A 75 -0.57 1.47 9.47
CA SER A 75 0.35 1.81 10.56
C SER A 75 1.82 1.56 10.24
N THR A 76 2.09 0.58 9.38
CA THR A 76 3.44 0.19 8.98
C THR A 76 3.90 0.85 7.68
N CYS A 77 2.98 1.38 6.85
CA CYS A 77 3.34 2.04 5.60
C CYS A 77 2.80 3.46 5.46
N PHE A 78 1.49 3.63 5.32
CA PHE A 78 0.91 4.92 4.91
C PHE A 78 1.02 6.02 5.98
N ASN A 79 0.77 5.71 7.26
CA ASN A 79 0.94 6.65 8.37
C ASN A 79 2.41 7.12 8.46
N PRO A 80 3.42 6.22 8.49
CA PRO A 80 4.83 6.63 8.42
C PRO A 80 5.16 7.53 7.22
N ILE A 81 4.64 7.21 6.03
CA ILE A 81 4.83 8.04 4.82
C ILE A 81 4.30 9.47 5.03
N GLY A 82 3.08 9.60 5.56
CA GLY A 82 2.45 10.88 5.86
C GLY A 82 3.13 11.68 6.98
N LEU A 83 3.82 10.98 7.90
CA LEU A 83 4.63 11.59 8.95
C LEU A 83 6.07 11.89 8.50
N GLY A 84 6.48 11.41 7.32
CA GLY A 84 7.83 11.55 6.80
C GLY A 84 8.88 10.77 7.59
N ILE A 85 8.51 9.61 8.12
CA ILE A 85 9.40 8.70 8.86
C ILE A 85 9.40 7.29 8.26
N PRO A 86 10.47 6.49 8.45
CA PRO A 86 10.46 5.08 8.12
C PRO A 86 9.37 4.31 8.86
N SER A 87 9.06 3.09 8.39
CA SER A 87 8.17 2.19 9.12
C SER A 87 8.75 1.92 10.51
N PRO A 88 7.90 1.89 11.55
CA PRO A 88 8.35 1.61 12.92
C PRO A 88 8.76 0.14 13.11
N VAL A 89 8.83 -0.68 12.07
CA VAL A 89 9.33 -2.06 12.14
C VAL A 89 10.32 -2.39 11.02
N ASP A 90 10.82 -1.38 10.30
CA ASP A 90 11.80 -1.55 9.20
C ASP A 90 13.15 -2.10 9.68
N ASP A 91 13.57 -1.70 10.88
CA ASP A 91 14.80 -2.12 11.55
C ASP A 91 14.75 -3.55 12.13
N LEU A 92 13.60 -4.23 12.01
CA LEU A 92 13.33 -5.52 12.67
C LEU A 92 13.04 -6.62 11.63
N PRO A 93 14.06 -7.40 11.21
CA PRO A 93 13.92 -8.41 10.16
C PRO A 93 12.79 -9.42 10.34
N GLN A 94 12.46 -9.77 11.59
CA GLN A 94 11.37 -10.69 11.88
C GLN A 94 10.00 -10.23 11.36
N TRP A 95 9.79 -8.91 11.19
CA TRP A 95 8.48 -8.35 10.82
C TRP A 95 8.24 -8.24 9.33
N TRP A 96 9.31 -8.17 8.53
CA TRP A 96 9.20 -8.26 7.08
C TRP A 96 9.50 -9.67 6.55
N ARG A 97 10.17 -10.54 7.32
CA ARG A 97 10.35 -11.97 6.97
C ARG A 97 9.22 -12.87 7.42
N VAL A 98 8.17 -12.29 8.00
CA VAL A 98 7.05 -13.05 8.55
C VAL A 98 6.30 -13.79 7.44
N GLU A 99 5.97 -15.06 7.68
CA GLU A 99 5.08 -15.81 6.80
C GLU A 99 3.64 -15.30 6.91
N PRO A 100 2.83 -15.38 5.84
CA PRO A 100 1.42 -15.02 5.93
C PRO A 100 0.65 -15.95 6.89
N VAL A 101 -0.50 -15.47 7.37
CA VAL A 101 -1.44 -16.26 8.18
C VAL A 101 -2.15 -17.30 7.31
N GLY A 102 -2.66 -18.40 7.90
CA GLY A 102 -3.52 -19.34 7.17
C GLY A 102 -2.81 -20.19 6.11
N LEU A 103 -1.52 -20.52 6.33
CA LEU A 103 -0.68 -21.24 5.37
C LEU A 103 -1.28 -22.55 4.83
N SER A 104 -2.18 -23.20 5.56
CA SER A 104 -2.85 -24.44 5.14
C SER A 104 -3.98 -24.21 4.14
N VAL A 105 -4.49 -22.99 4.02
CA VAL A 105 -5.66 -22.64 3.20
C VAL A 105 -5.26 -21.87 1.95
N LEU A 106 -4.13 -21.14 2.00
CA LEU A 106 -3.66 -20.35 0.87
C LEU A 106 -2.99 -21.22 -0.19
N SER A 107 -3.26 -20.92 -1.47
CA SER A 107 -2.47 -21.47 -2.57
C SER A 107 -1.01 -21.01 -2.47
N ASN A 108 -0.08 -21.78 -3.05
CA ASN A 108 1.34 -21.41 -3.04
C ASN A 108 1.58 -20.03 -3.65
N THR A 109 0.87 -19.70 -4.73
CA THR A 109 0.90 -18.41 -5.40
C THR A 109 0.54 -17.27 -4.46
N ILE A 110 -0.60 -17.36 -3.77
CA ILE A 110 -1.06 -16.32 -2.84
C ILE A 110 -0.09 -16.18 -1.67
N ARG A 111 0.42 -17.29 -1.14
CA ARG A 111 1.44 -17.25 -0.08
C ARG A 111 2.70 -16.48 -0.49
N ILE A 112 3.22 -16.72 -1.71
CA ILE A 112 4.42 -16.04 -2.22
C ILE A 112 4.17 -14.54 -2.35
N LEU A 113 3.08 -14.16 -3.02
CA LEU A 113 2.76 -12.75 -3.27
C LEU A 113 2.49 -11.99 -1.97
N GLU A 114 1.81 -12.62 -1.01
CA GLU A 114 1.53 -12.02 0.30
C GLU A 114 2.81 -11.80 1.11
N LYS A 115 3.75 -12.75 1.04
CA LYS A 115 5.07 -12.62 1.67
C LYS A 115 5.89 -11.50 1.03
N LEU A 116 5.84 -11.35 -0.30
CA LEU A 116 6.51 -10.25 -1.00
C LEU A 116 5.88 -8.90 -0.63
N ARG A 117 4.54 -8.83 -0.62
CA ARG A 117 3.77 -7.64 -0.20
C ARG A 117 4.24 -7.14 1.17
N LEU A 118 4.28 -8.01 2.18
CA LEU A 118 4.69 -7.65 3.54
C LEU A 118 6.12 -7.11 3.60
N GLN A 119 7.03 -7.65 2.78
CA GLN A 119 8.40 -7.16 2.68
C GLN A 119 8.48 -5.76 2.06
N ILE A 120 7.74 -5.54 0.99
CA ILE A 120 7.71 -4.26 0.28
C ILE A 120 7.09 -3.19 1.19
N GLU A 121 5.93 -3.47 1.77
CA GLU A 121 5.15 -2.55 2.60
C GLU A 121 5.96 -1.97 3.77
N VAL A 122 6.71 -2.80 4.51
CA VAL A 122 7.50 -2.33 5.66
C VAL A 122 8.62 -1.39 5.24
N ARG A 123 9.26 -1.67 4.11
CA ARG A 123 10.52 -1.01 3.73
C ARG A 123 10.30 0.22 2.85
N THR A 124 9.16 0.29 2.15
CA THR A 124 8.81 1.38 1.24
C THR A 124 8.78 2.76 1.90
N PRO A 125 8.27 2.96 3.14
CA PRO A 125 8.30 4.27 3.78
C PRO A 125 9.69 4.88 3.89
N ARG A 126 10.73 4.07 4.17
CA ARG A 126 12.12 4.55 4.20
C ARG A 126 12.57 5.05 2.83
N LEU A 127 12.21 4.36 1.76
CA LEU A 127 12.49 4.83 0.39
C LEU A 127 11.80 6.18 0.13
N VAL A 128 10.53 6.32 0.49
CA VAL A 128 9.79 7.60 0.35
C VAL A 128 10.46 8.72 1.14
N VAL A 129 10.95 8.45 2.35
CA VAL A 129 11.69 9.42 3.16
C VAL A 129 13.00 9.84 2.49
N TYR A 130 13.74 8.89 1.92
CA TYR A 130 14.96 9.19 1.18
C TYR A 130 14.68 10.05 -0.06
N VAL A 131 13.70 9.67 -0.87
CA VAL A 131 13.24 10.45 -2.02
C VAL A 131 12.84 11.86 -1.59
N ARG A 132 12.09 12.01 -0.50
CA ARG A 132 11.70 13.32 0.04
C ARG A 132 12.88 14.18 0.43
N LYS A 133 13.83 13.63 1.18
CA LYS A 133 15.04 14.35 1.60
C LYS A 133 15.89 14.79 0.39
N LEU A 134 16.01 13.92 -0.62
CA LEU A 134 16.71 14.25 -1.87
C LEU A 134 15.99 15.37 -2.63
N ARG A 135 14.64 15.35 -2.70
CA ARG A 135 13.83 16.42 -3.31
C ARG A 135 13.95 17.76 -2.58
N SER A 136 14.07 17.75 -1.26
CA SER A 136 14.16 18.98 -0.45
C SER A 136 15.56 19.59 -0.38
N ASN A 137 16.61 18.80 -0.65
CA ASN A 137 17.98 19.25 -0.50
C ASN A 137 18.43 20.04 -1.74
N THR A 138 18.92 21.27 -1.53
CA THR A 138 19.52 22.10 -2.58
C THR A 138 20.82 21.52 -3.14
N ARG A 139 21.50 20.67 -2.36
CA ARG A 139 22.69 19.92 -2.77
C ARG A 139 22.47 18.43 -2.55
N LEU A 140 22.69 17.63 -3.59
CA LEU A 140 22.61 16.18 -3.53
C LEU A 140 23.62 15.63 -2.51
N ASP A 141 23.14 14.93 -1.50
CA ASP A 141 23.97 14.17 -0.55
C ASP A 141 24.29 12.80 -1.18
N PRO A 142 25.56 12.52 -1.55
CA PRO A 142 25.93 11.28 -2.22
C PRO A 142 25.68 10.03 -1.36
N GLY A 143 25.82 10.13 -0.03
CA GLY A 143 25.60 9.00 0.87
C GLY A 143 24.12 8.61 0.90
N LEU A 144 23.25 9.61 1.08
CA LEU A 144 21.80 9.42 1.02
C LEU A 144 21.34 8.90 -0.35
N ALA A 145 21.91 9.42 -1.44
CA ALA A 145 21.58 8.95 -2.78
C ALA A 145 21.97 7.47 -2.96
N MET A 146 23.16 7.07 -2.51
CA MET A 146 23.60 5.68 -2.57
C MET A 146 22.69 4.75 -1.74
N ASP A 147 22.33 5.14 -0.52
CA ASP A 147 21.41 4.38 0.33
C ASP A 147 20.01 4.25 -0.30
N ALA A 148 19.53 5.32 -0.95
CA ALA A 148 18.25 5.32 -1.66
C ALA A 148 18.27 4.37 -2.87
N VAL A 149 19.33 4.43 -3.66
CA VAL A 149 19.51 3.55 -4.84
C VAL A 149 19.62 2.09 -4.42
N GLN A 150 20.38 1.80 -3.35
CA GLN A 150 20.52 0.44 -2.83
C GLN A 150 19.17 -0.11 -2.35
N LEU A 151 18.44 0.67 -1.55
CA LEU A 151 17.11 0.27 -1.07
C LEU A 151 16.10 0.09 -2.22
N ALA A 152 16.13 0.98 -3.21
CA ALA A 152 15.30 0.88 -4.41
C ALA A 152 15.53 -0.43 -5.17
N ARG A 153 16.80 -0.81 -5.40
CA ARG A 153 17.16 -2.08 -6.06
C ARG A 153 16.68 -3.29 -5.27
N GLU A 154 16.89 -3.28 -3.96
CA GLU A 154 16.41 -4.36 -3.10
C GLU A 154 14.88 -4.51 -3.15
N LEU A 155 14.14 -3.39 -3.18
CA LEU A 155 12.68 -3.40 -3.29
C LEU A 155 12.19 -3.82 -4.68
N LEU A 156 12.87 -3.42 -5.76
CA LEU A 156 12.56 -3.86 -7.13
C LEU A 156 12.80 -5.37 -7.33
N ALA A 157 13.77 -5.92 -6.62
CA ALA A 157 14.06 -7.36 -6.63
C ALA A 157 12.97 -8.20 -5.90
N LEU A 158 12.12 -7.57 -5.09
CA LEU A 158 11.00 -8.26 -4.40
C LEU A 158 9.83 -8.47 -5.35
N GLN A 159 10.01 -9.41 -6.28
CA GLN A 159 8.98 -9.82 -7.22
C GLN A 159 9.09 -11.30 -7.55
N ASP A 160 7.96 -11.92 -7.85
CA ASP A 160 7.90 -13.26 -8.40
C ASP A 160 6.99 -13.24 -9.63
N VAL A 161 7.62 -13.13 -10.80
CA VAL A 161 6.94 -13.03 -12.09
C VAL A 161 6.11 -14.29 -12.38
N HIS A 162 6.54 -15.45 -11.89
CA HIS A 162 5.81 -16.70 -12.09
C HIS A 162 4.55 -16.74 -11.22
N ALA A 163 4.67 -16.43 -9.93
CA ALA A 163 3.51 -16.35 -9.05
C ALA A 163 2.50 -15.30 -9.54
N GLU A 164 2.99 -14.14 -9.99
CA GLU A 164 2.12 -13.10 -10.55
C GLU A 164 1.42 -13.55 -11.84
N ALA A 165 2.14 -14.18 -12.77
CA ALA A 165 1.55 -14.74 -13.98
C ALA A 165 0.54 -15.85 -13.67
N ASP A 166 0.84 -16.74 -12.72
CA ASP A 166 -0.04 -17.81 -12.27
C ASP A 166 -1.35 -17.27 -11.69
N LEU A 167 -1.25 -16.21 -10.89
CA LEU A 167 -2.40 -15.49 -10.35
C LEU A 167 -3.25 -14.91 -11.49
N ILE A 168 -2.63 -14.18 -12.43
CA ILE A 168 -3.33 -13.54 -13.56
C ILE A 168 -4.00 -14.56 -14.48
N ARG A 169 -3.39 -15.74 -14.69
CA ARG A 169 -3.99 -16.82 -15.48
C ARG A 169 -5.31 -17.33 -14.91
N GLY A 170 -5.54 -17.16 -13.60
CA GLY A 170 -6.80 -17.51 -12.95
C GLY A 170 -7.93 -16.50 -13.19
N PHE A 171 -7.65 -15.35 -13.81
CA PHE A 171 -8.63 -14.28 -13.98
C PHE A 171 -9.34 -14.38 -15.33
N ALA A 172 -10.66 -14.19 -15.31
CA ALA A 172 -11.44 -14.06 -16.53
C ALA A 172 -11.57 -12.58 -16.93
N SER A 173 -11.30 -12.26 -18.19
CA SER A 173 -11.47 -10.92 -18.74
C SER A 173 -12.90 -10.75 -19.26
N THR A 174 -13.63 -9.78 -18.70
CA THR A 174 -15.03 -9.49 -19.06
C THR A 174 -15.16 -8.04 -19.54
N PRO A 175 -15.94 -7.76 -20.60
CA PRO A 175 -16.17 -6.39 -21.04
C PRO A 175 -16.77 -5.51 -19.94
N THR A 176 -16.26 -4.29 -19.79
CA THR A 176 -16.77 -3.31 -18.83
C THR A 176 -18.23 -3.01 -19.09
N THR A 177 -19.05 -3.04 -18.04
CA THR A 177 -20.51 -2.99 -18.17
C THR A 177 -20.99 -1.62 -18.64
N ASP A 178 -20.54 -0.55 -17.98
CA ASP A 178 -20.92 0.82 -18.32
C ASP A 178 -20.17 1.32 -19.57
N GLN A 179 -20.88 1.99 -20.48
CA GLN A 179 -20.30 2.45 -21.74
C GLN A 179 -19.30 3.60 -21.56
N ALA A 180 -19.53 4.50 -20.61
CA ALA A 180 -18.60 5.60 -20.31
C ALA A 180 -17.32 5.06 -19.66
N ASP A 181 -17.44 4.09 -18.75
CA ASP A 181 -16.28 3.42 -18.16
C ASP A 181 -15.48 2.64 -19.21
N ARG A 182 -16.17 2.01 -20.19
CA ARG A 182 -15.53 1.22 -21.27
C ARG A 182 -14.58 2.05 -22.14
N ALA A 183 -14.82 3.35 -22.28
CA ALA A 183 -13.93 4.25 -23.01
C ALA A 183 -12.56 4.43 -22.33
N ILE A 184 -12.51 4.29 -21.00
CA ILE A 184 -11.29 4.36 -20.20
C ILE A 184 -10.67 2.98 -20.01
N LEU A 185 -11.51 1.99 -19.69
CA LEU A 185 -11.11 0.64 -19.39
C LEU A 185 -12.04 -0.34 -20.12
N PRO A 186 -11.64 -0.92 -21.28
CA PRO A 186 -12.53 -1.74 -22.10
C PRO A 186 -13.02 -3.03 -21.44
N ALA A 187 -12.20 -3.61 -20.57
CA ALA A 187 -12.48 -4.85 -19.87
C ALA A 187 -11.98 -4.80 -18.42
N PHE A 188 -12.66 -5.52 -17.54
CA PHE A 188 -12.26 -5.73 -16.16
C PHE A 188 -11.99 -7.23 -15.91
N TRP A 189 -11.34 -7.53 -14.79
CA TRP A 189 -11.05 -8.89 -14.38
C TRP A 189 -12.07 -9.42 -13.38
N GLN A 190 -12.54 -10.63 -13.62
CA GLN A 190 -13.27 -11.42 -12.66
C GLN A 190 -12.29 -12.31 -11.90
N PHE A 191 -12.34 -12.20 -10.58
CA PHE A 191 -11.46 -12.93 -9.67
C PHE A 191 -12.19 -14.16 -9.12
N PRO A 192 -11.47 -15.24 -8.78
CA PRO A 192 -12.09 -16.44 -8.22
C PRO A 192 -12.75 -16.21 -6.86
N ASN A 193 -12.13 -15.37 -6.02
CA ASN A 193 -12.61 -15.08 -4.66
C ASN A 193 -11.99 -13.79 -4.10
N ALA A 194 -12.56 -13.31 -2.98
CA ALA A 194 -12.16 -12.05 -2.36
C ALA A 194 -10.73 -12.07 -1.78
N ILE A 195 -10.21 -13.23 -1.38
CA ILE A 195 -8.85 -13.36 -0.84
C ILE A 195 -7.82 -13.12 -1.95
N GLU A 196 -8.03 -13.74 -3.11
CA GLU A 196 -7.14 -13.59 -4.27
C GLU A 196 -7.11 -12.16 -4.80
N VAL A 197 -8.27 -11.51 -4.96
CA VAL A 197 -8.27 -10.10 -5.40
C VAL A 197 -7.57 -9.20 -4.40
N THR A 198 -7.78 -9.42 -3.09
CA THR A 198 -7.26 -8.52 -2.06
C THR A 198 -5.75 -8.66 -2.00
N THR A 199 -5.25 -9.89 -2.07
CA THR A 199 -3.81 -10.16 -2.18
C THR A 199 -3.22 -9.49 -3.43
N ALA A 200 -3.90 -9.62 -4.58
CA ALA A 200 -3.47 -9.02 -5.84
C ALA A 200 -3.39 -7.49 -5.74
N ILE A 201 -4.47 -6.85 -5.30
CA ILE A 201 -4.56 -5.39 -5.14
C ILE A 201 -3.43 -4.90 -4.26
N LEU A 202 -3.26 -5.46 -3.06
CA LEU A 202 -2.27 -4.96 -2.12
C LEU A 202 -0.84 -5.21 -2.63
N TYR A 203 -0.56 -6.37 -3.22
CA TYR A 203 0.75 -6.63 -3.83
C TYR A 203 1.07 -5.64 -4.95
N TRP A 204 0.14 -5.43 -5.89
CA TRP A 204 0.32 -4.48 -7.00
C TRP A 204 0.39 -3.04 -6.52
N GLU A 205 -0.40 -2.65 -5.52
CA GLU A 205 -0.36 -1.32 -4.88
C GLU A 205 1.04 -1.02 -4.34
N PHE A 206 1.60 -1.91 -3.51
CA PHE A 206 2.92 -1.67 -2.94
C PHE A 206 4.04 -1.75 -3.98
N ARG A 207 3.95 -2.65 -4.97
CA ARG A 207 4.88 -2.66 -6.12
C ARG A 207 4.81 -1.35 -6.90
N LEU A 208 3.62 -0.81 -7.12
CA LEU A 208 3.43 0.45 -7.83
C LEU A 208 3.96 1.63 -7.04
N LEU A 209 3.75 1.65 -5.72
CA LEU A 209 4.32 2.66 -4.83
C LEU A 209 5.85 2.68 -4.89
N VAL A 210 6.49 1.51 -4.93
CA VAL A 210 7.94 1.40 -5.16
C VAL A 210 8.31 1.97 -6.52
N LEU A 211 7.66 1.55 -7.61
CA LEU A 211 7.98 2.03 -8.97
C LEU A 211 7.82 3.54 -9.09
N ASN A 212 6.77 4.12 -8.49
CA ASN A 212 6.57 5.56 -8.47
C ASN A 212 7.77 6.28 -7.84
N ASN A 213 8.24 5.81 -6.68
CA ASN A 213 9.38 6.39 -5.97
C ASN A 213 10.73 6.12 -6.66
N VAL A 214 10.88 4.97 -7.30
CA VAL A 214 12.05 4.62 -8.12
C VAL A 214 12.18 5.57 -9.31
N LEU A 215 11.09 5.83 -10.01
CA LEU A 215 11.08 6.76 -11.14
C LEU A 215 11.37 8.20 -10.70
N GLU A 216 10.92 8.59 -9.50
CA GLU A 216 11.35 9.86 -8.88
C GLU A 216 12.84 9.88 -8.59
N LEU A 217 13.36 8.83 -7.97
CA LEU A 217 14.77 8.72 -7.63
C LEU A 217 15.66 8.79 -8.88
N ALA A 218 15.30 8.07 -9.95
CA ALA A 218 16.05 8.05 -11.20
C ALA A 218 16.13 9.41 -11.90
N ARG A 219 15.18 10.32 -11.63
CA ARG A 219 15.23 11.70 -12.13
C ARG A 219 16.21 12.58 -11.36
N MET A 220 16.53 12.22 -10.12
CA MET A 220 17.40 13.01 -9.25
C MET A 220 18.82 12.45 -9.18
N VAL A 221 19.00 11.14 -9.40
CA VAL A 221 20.26 10.43 -9.17
C VAL A 221 20.75 9.81 -10.48
N THR A 222 21.82 10.37 -11.03
CA THR A 222 22.40 9.94 -12.33
C THR A 222 23.04 8.55 -12.30
N SER A 223 23.37 8.03 -11.12
CA SER A 223 23.94 6.68 -10.95
C SER A 223 22.90 5.57 -10.88
N PHE A 224 21.61 5.90 -11.09
CA PHE A 224 20.54 4.92 -11.13
C PHE A 224 20.49 4.24 -12.50
N ASP A 225 21.28 3.19 -12.66
CA ASP A 225 21.48 2.43 -13.90
C ASP A 225 20.39 1.37 -14.15
N GLU A 226 19.13 1.72 -13.93
CA GLU A 226 17.99 0.86 -14.27
C GLU A 226 17.36 1.32 -15.58
N ASP A 227 16.83 0.39 -16.37
CA ASP A 227 16.16 0.74 -17.63
C ASP A 227 14.83 1.48 -17.35
N LEU A 228 14.84 2.78 -17.62
CA LEU A 228 13.67 3.65 -17.43
C LEU A 228 12.47 3.26 -18.29
N LEU A 229 12.70 2.67 -19.47
CA LEU A 229 11.62 2.21 -20.34
C LEU A 229 10.93 1.00 -19.72
N ASP A 230 11.71 0.03 -19.24
CA ASP A 230 11.18 -1.15 -18.56
C ASP A 230 10.45 -0.77 -17.26
N LEU A 231 11.01 0.14 -16.47
CA LEU A 231 10.35 0.64 -15.25
C LEU A 231 9.01 1.31 -15.55
N ARG A 232 8.93 2.11 -16.63
CA ARG A 232 7.68 2.76 -17.05
C ARG A 232 6.68 1.76 -17.62
N ALA A 233 7.13 0.73 -18.34
CA ALA A 233 6.28 -0.35 -18.83
C ALA A 233 5.66 -1.12 -17.66
N ASN A 234 6.48 -1.52 -16.68
CA ASN A 234 6.04 -2.17 -15.45
C ASN A 234 5.06 -1.30 -14.65
N GLN A 235 5.33 0.01 -14.53
CA GLN A 235 4.41 0.94 -13.87
C GLN A 235 3.06 1.01 -14.59
N SER A 236 3.07 1.07 -15.93
CA SER A 236 1.83 1.05 -16.73
C SER A 236 1.05 -0.24 -16.53
N GLN A 237 1.74 -1.37 -16.51
CA GLN A 237 1.12 -2.68 -16.31
C GLN A 237 0.44 -2.77 -14.94
N LEU A 238 1.13 -2.38 -13.85
CA LEU A 238 0.55 -2.39 -12.50
C LEU A 238 -0.64 -1.43 -12.37
N ILE A 239 -0.56 -0.25 -12.99
CA ILE A 239 -1.70 0.68 -13.06
C ILE A 239 -2.89 -0.03 -13.72
N MET A 240 -2.69 -0.65 -14.88
CA MET A 240 -3.77 -1.34 -15.59
C MET A 240 -4.31 -2.55 -14.83
N GLN A 241 -3.47 -3.30 -14.13
CA GLN A 241 -3.90 -4.41 -13.26
C GLN A 241 -4.82 -3.92 -12.15
N LEU A 242 -4.45 -2.83 -11.45
CA LEU A 242 -5.27 -2.22 -10.41
C LEU A 242 -6.58 -1.65 -10.97
N LEU A 243 -6.53 -0.98 -12.13
CA LEU A 243 -7.73 -0.48 -12.78
C LEU A 243 -8.63 -1.64 -13.22
N ALA A 244 -8.09 -2.73 -13.76
CA ALA A 244 -8.84 -3.93 -14.16
C ALA A 244 -9.58 -4.60 -12.99
N ALA A 245 -9.15 -4.40 -11.75
CA ALA A 245 -9.82 -4.93 -10.57
C ALA A 245 -11.09 -4.15 -10.15
N TRP A 246 -11.34 -2.97 -10.72
CA TRP A 246 -12.32 -2.04 -10.17
C TRP A 246 -13.74 -2.60 -10.07
N GLN A 247 -14.27 -3.11 -11.18
CA GLN A 247 -15.69 -3.42 -11.28
C GLN A 247 -16.04 -4.62 -10.41
N TRP A 248 -15.18 -5.64 -10.43
CA TRP A 248 -15.36 -6.82 -9.60
C TRP A 248 -15.19 -6.48 -8.12
N GLY A 249 -14.19 -5.67 -7.75
CA GLY A 249 -13.99 -5.30 -6.35
C GLY A 249 -15.12 -4.48 -5.76
N GLN A 250 -15.81 -3.65 -6.56
CA GLN A 250 -17.04 -2.97 -6.13
C GLN A 250 -18.19 -3.95 -5.86
N GLN A 251 -18.26 -5.06 -6.59
CA GLN A 251 -19.32 -6.08 -6.43
C GLN A 251 -19.12 -6.98 -5.19
N GLN A 252 -17.91 -7.06 -4.65
CA GLN A 252 -17.61 -7.89 -3.47
C GLN A 252 -17.84 -7.17 -2.13
N GLY A 253 -18.37 -5.96 -2.17
CA GLY A 253 -18.69 -5.18 -0.98
C GLY A 253 -17.48 -4.46 -0.38
N VAL A 254 -17.67 -4.04 0.87
CA VAL A 254 -16.83 -3.05 1.56
C VAL A 254 -15.39 -3.53 1.77
N TYR A 255 -15.21 -4.84 1.99
CA TYR A 255 -13.90 -5.43 2.28
C TYR A 255 -12.89 -5.25 1.13
N VAL A 256 -13.31 -5.43 -0.13
CA VAL A 256 -12.40 -5.27 -1.27
C VAL A 256 -12.33 -3.81 -1.73
N SER A 257 -13.47 -3.13 -1.76
CA SER A 257 -13.57 -1.76 -2.28
C SER A 257 -12.74 -0.74 -1.48
N VAL A 258 -12.57 -0.95 -0.16
CA VAL A 258 -11.69 -0.10 0.66
C VAL A 258 -10.22 -0.18 0.24
N HIS A 259 -9.73 -1.38 -0.12
CA HIS A 259 -8.35 -1.58 -0.57
C HIS A 259 -8.14 -0.98 -1.97
N LEU A 260 -9.13 -1.10 -2.86
CA LEU A 260 -9.08 -0.45 -4.16
C LEU A 260 -9.01 1.07 -4.06
N ALA A 261 -9.81 1.68 -3.18
CA ALA A 261 -9.83 3.12 -2.99
C ALA A 261 -8.45 3.66 -2.56
N ALA A 262 -7.76 2.97 -1.64
CA ALA A 262 -6.39 3.29 -1.25
C ALA A 262 -5.41 3.13 -2.44
N ALA A 263 -5.49 2.00 -3.14
CA ALA A 263 -4.63 1.71 -4.28
C ALA A 263 -4.80 2.73 -5.42
N TYR A 264 -5.99 3.30 -5.60
CA TYR A 264 -6.22 4.33 -6.61
C TYR A 264 -5.51 5.65 -6.35
N VAL A 265 -5.17 5.96 -5.10
CA VAL A 265 -4.31 7.12 -4.81
C VAL A 265 -2.86 6.83 -5.20
N VAL A 266 -2.41 5.57 -5.07
CA VAL A 266 -1.13 5.13 -5.59
C VAL A 266 -1.11 5.10 -7.13
N VAL A 267 -2.22 4.73 -7.77
CA VAL A 267 -2.40 4.88 -9.22
C VAL A 267 -2.31 6.35 -9.62
N TRP A 268 -3.00 7.23 -8.90
CA TRP A 268 -2.94 8.67 -9.14
C TRP A 268 -1.50 9.21 -9.07
N ALA A 269 -0.72 8.75 -8.10
CA ALA A 269 0.71 9.05 -8.00
C ALA A 269 1.51 8.59 -9.22
N GLY A 270 1.19 7.41 -9.77
CA GLY A 270 1.80 6.91 -11.01
C GLY A 270 1.43 7.74 -12.25
N LEU A 271 0.37 8.54 -12.18
CA LEU A 271 -0.13 9.39 -13.27
C LEU A 271 0.38 10.84 -13.22
N LEU A 272 0.98 11.31 -12.10
CA LEU A 272 1.38 12.71 -11.91
C LEU A 272 2.19 13.32 -13.07
N ARG A 273 3.00 12.50 -13.73
CA ARG A 273 3.96 12.93 -14.77
C ARG A 273 3.72 12.27 -16.11
N ARG A 274 2.48 11.87 -16.36
CA ARG A 274 2.04 11.22 -17.59
C ARG A 274 0.96 12.04 -18.26
N GLU A 275 1.03 12.13 -19.58
CA GLU A 275 -0.02 12.77 -20.38
C GLU A 275 -1.02 11.75 -20.90
N VAL A 276 -0.56 10.52 -21.18
CA VAL A 276 -1.36 9.44 -21.77
C VAL A 276 -1.08 8.13 -21.03
N LEU A 277 -2.13 7.33 -20.84
CA LEU A 277 -2.08 5.94 -20.36
C LEU A 277 -2.80 5.06 -21.39
N ASN A 278 -2.07 4.17 -22.07
CA ASN A 278 -2.62 3.25 -23.08
C ASN A 278 -3.54 3.91 -24.13
N GLY A 279 -3.13 5.08 -24.63
CA GLY A 279 -3.89 5.85 -25.62
C GLY A 279 -5.01 6.72 -25.05
N VAL A 280 -5.27 6.66 -23.74
CA VAL A 280 -6.27 7.48 -23.05
C VAL A 280 -5.58 8.69 -22.39
N PRO A 281 -6.08 9.93 -22.56
CA PRO A 281 -5.56 11.09 -21.84
C PRO A 281 -5.64 10.89 -20.32
N VAL A 282 -4.55 11.18 -19.61
CA VAL A 282 -4.48 11.01 -18.15
C VAL A 282 -5.51 11.87 -17.42
N ALA A 283 -5.86 13.05 -17.95
CA ALA A 283 -6.92 13.88 -17.40
C ALA A 283 -8.28 13.15 -17.37
N ASP A 284 -8.57 12.34 -18.39
CA ASP A 284 -9.81 11.56 -18.45
C ASP A 284 -9.76 10.37 -17.48
N VAL A 285 -8.60 9.71 -17.37
CA VAL A 285 -8.37 8.65 -16.38
C VAL A 285 -8.54 9.19 -14.95
N LYS A 286 -7.92 10.33 -14.62
CA LYS A 286 -8.04 11.00 -13.31
C LYS A 286 -9.49 11.38 -13.00
N ARG A 287 -10.22 11.95 -13.97
CA ARG A 287 -11.64 12.29 -13.82
C ARG A 287 -12.50 11.05 -13.53
N TRP A 288 -12.22 9.95 -14.22
CA TRP A 288 -12.88 8.66 -14.01
C TRP A 288 -12.52 7.99 -12.67
N LEU A 289 -11.29 8.19 -12.20
CA LEU A 289 -10.75 7.61 -10.97
C LEU A 289 -11.20 8.35 -9.71
N LEU A 290 -11.36 9.68 -9.77
CA LEU A 290 -11.71 10.53 -8.63
C LEU A 290 -12.95 10.04 -7.85
N PRO A 291 -14.12 9.74 -8.47
CA PRO A 291 -15.25 9.21 -7.73
C PRO A 291 -15.00 7.83 -7.12
N LYS A 292 -14.03 7.06 -7.62
CA LYS A 292 -13.68 5.71 -7.16
C LYS A 292 -12.70 5.72 -5.98
N ILE A 293 -11.99 6.83 -5.77
CA ILE A 293 -11.16 7.06 -4.58
C ILE A 293 -12.05 7.32 -3.35
N LYS A 294 -13.22 7.93 -3.54
CA LYS A 294 -14.15 8.23 -2.46
C LYS A 294 -14.71 6.94 -1.87
N HIS A 295 -14.39 6.66 -0.62
CA HIS A 295 -14.87 5.48 0.07
C HIS A 295 -15.31 5.83 1.50
N PRO A 296 -16.52 5.42 1.94
CA PRO A 296 -17.09 5.84 3.21
C PRO A 296 -16.27 5.44 4.43
N LEU A 297 -15.54 4.31 4.35
CA LEU A 297 -14.65 3.86 5.42
C LEU A 297 -13.28 4.56 5.45
N LEU A 298 -12.94 5.34 4.42
CA LEU A 298 -11.68 6.09 4.38
C LEU A 298 -11.99 7.56 4.52
N GLU A 299 -12.04 8.07 5.75
CA GLU A 299 -12.41 9.46 6.04
C GLU A 299 -11.63 10.48 5.22
N TRP A 300 -10.35 10.22 5.01
CA TRP A 300 -9.46 11.08 4.22
C TRP A 300 -9.82 11.11 2.72
N THR A 301 -10.72 10.23 2.28
CA THR A 301 -11.22 10.16 0.90
C THR A 301 -12.68 10.60 0.72
N THR A 302 -13.48 10.71 1.79
CA THR A 302 -14.92 10.97 1.68
C THR A 302 -15.21 12.26 0.91
N ASP A 303 -14.41 13.31 1.18
CA ASP A 303 -14.44 14.59 0.49
C ASP A 303 -13.29 14.76 -0.52
N ALA A 304 -12.78 13.65 -1.09
CA ALA A 304 -11.67 13.71 -2.03
C ALA A 304 -11.98 14.65 -3.20
N THR A 305 -11.17 15.70 -3.31
CA THR A 305 -11.11 16.59 -4.47
C THR A 305 -9.91 16.21 -5.31
N GLU A 306 -9.87 16.69 -6.55
CA GLU A 306 -8.69 16.53 -7.41
C GLU A 306 -7.42 17.06 -6.74
N ILE A 307 -7.52 18.23 -6.08
CA ILE A 307 -6.41 18.85 -5.34
C ILE A 307 -5.95 17.97 -4.18
N ALA A 308 -6.89 17.41 -3.40
CA ALA A 308 -6.57 16.51 -2.28
C ALA A 308 -5.90 15.22 -2.78
N ALA A 309 -6.40 14.64 -3.88
CA ALA A 309 -5.81 13.47 -4.51
C ALA A 309 -4.40 13.75 -5.05
N GLU A 310 -4.20 14.90 -5.72
CA GLU A 310 -2.89 15.32 -6.23
C GLU A 310 -1.88 15.51 -5.09
N HIS A 311 -2.30 16.16 -4.00
CA HIS A 311 -1.45 16.37 -2.84
C HIS A 311 -1.12 15.06 -2.12
N ALA A 312 -2.09 14.18 -1.92
CA ALA A 312 -1.85 12.85 -1.36
C ALA A 312 -0.89 12.03 -2.24
N ALA A 313 -1.10 12.06 -3.55
CA ALA A 313 -0.23 11.42 -4.53
C ALA A 313 1.21 11.95 -4.47
N GLU A 314 1.40 13.28 -4.36
CA GLU A 314 2.72 13.89 -4.17
C GLU A 314 3.37 13.40 -2.87
N VAL A 315 2.65 13.35 -1.75
CA VAL A 315 3.16 12.81 -0.47
C VAL A 315 3.64 11.37 -0.62
N LEU A 316 2.93 10.52 -1.37
CA LEU A 316 3.31 9.12 -1.63
C LEU A 316 4.61 8.97 -2.42
N VAL A 317 4.99 9.99 -3.20
CA VAL A 317 6.23 10.01 -4.01
C VAL A 317 7.29 10.96 -3.46
N GLY A 318 7.27 11.16 -2.14
CA GLY A 318 8.26 11.96 -1.43
C GLY A 318 8.11 13.47 -1.59
N GLY A 319 6.93 13.95 -2.01
CA GLY A 319 6.59 15.36 -2.01
C GLY A 319 6.51 15.97 -0.60
N PRO A 320 6.32 17.30 -0.50
CA PRO A 320 6.24 18.00 0.78
C PRO A 320 5.08 17.49 1.64
N LEU A 321 5.23 17.60 2.96
CA LEU A 321 4.17 17.23 3.90
C LEU A 321 3.23 18.42 4.16
N PRO A 322 1.92 18.18 4.35
CA PRO A 322 0.97 19.24 4.68
C PRO A 322 1.37 19.95 5.99
N GLY A 323 1.24 21.28 6.01
CA GLY A 323 1.49 22.11 7.20
C GLY A 323 2.96 22.28 7.58
N ARG A 324 3.91 21.85 6.73
CA ARG A 324 5.35 22.11 6.87
C ARG A 324 5.88 22.77 5.61
N GLY A 325 5.56 24.06 5.45
CA GLY A 325 6.07 24.95 4.38
C GLY A 325 6.54 26.25 4.98
#